data_AF-A0A9D1VV39-F1
#
_entry.id   AF-A0A9D1VV39-F1
#
_cell.length_a   1.000
_cell.length_b   1.000
_cell.length_c   1.000
_cell.angle_alpha   90.00
_cell.angle_beta   90.00
_cell.angle_gamma   90.00
#
_symmetry.space_group_name_H-M   'P 1'
#
loop_
_entity.id
_entity.type
_entity.pdbx_description
1 polymer ?
#
loop_
_entity_poly.entity_id
_entity_poly.type
_entity_poly.pdbx_seq_one_letter_code
_entity_poly.pdbx_strand_id
1 'polypeptide(L)'
;MDIPTERRGRLENGAELVACPSPQLHSVAFSVVLPFTPECTPGVYHLVEHMFFERAGERRADEINAEMTARGSEIMGYTAINYMCFSFTCRPDVFLPQLELLFSMLSQRAYEEADFERVLPVIRNEIFEAAFYDARSSDILRDLWFDSRYIAPVLGNADVLSRLDPEEIRQARESLFNRGMCLFLAGAFTPEHERRILDTFGKLPLRRRERTAPPAEEKVTREINRVGRGYELQALVTYHVEHADLELKLAAHWLRSGLFDGLDAAFFRFFGEHGFQFYSVDGIYNIRGDELVFSYLVHITKKERKKFEPLIDAFEEEAARTDFIALVRPYLYDNAPFLYDSPERLCGHYVDTWADLSRPLTLREEMDLCKDFTNEKLVDCWGRIASSLRRIFYIGR
;
A
#
# COMPACT_ATOMS: atom_id res chain seq x y z
N MET A 1 10.92 -22.81 -19.07
CA MET A 1 11.76 -21.90 -18.27
C MET A 1 11.84 -22.49 -16.89
N ASP A 2 13.05 -22.64 -16.34
CA ASP A 2 13.19 -22.95 -14.93
C ASP A 2 12.75 -21.72 -14.15
N ILE A 3 11.71 -21.87 -13.33
CA ILE A 3 11.21 -20.78 -12.49
C ILE A 3 12.31 -20.43 -11.48
N PRO A 4 12.69 -19.14 -11.31
CA PRO A 4 13.68 -18.74 -10.32
C PRO A 4 13.39 -19.34 -8.94
N THR A 5 14.45 -19.78 -8.25
CA THR A 5 14.32 -20.29 -6.88
C THR A 5 14.37 -19.11 -5.92
N GLU A 6 13.18 -18.61 -5.58
CA GLU A 6 13.01 -17.65 -4.49
C GLU A 6 13.45 -18.26 -3.15
N ARG A 7 14.01 -17.42 -2.28
CA ARG A 7 14.44 -17.80 -0.94
C ARG A 7 13.90 -16.78 0.05
N ARG A 8 13.27 -17.25 1.13
CA ARG A 8 12.91 -16.44 2.28
C ARG A 8 13.77 -16.83 3.48
N GLY A 9 14.30 -15.82 4.18
CA GLY A 9 15.17 -16.01 5.33
C GLY A 9 15.02 -14.91 6.37
N ARG A 10 15.66 -15.10 7.53
CA ARG A 10 15.70 -14.12 8.62
C ARG A 10 17.14 -13.68 8.85
N LEU A 11 17.35 -12.37 8.98
CA LEU A 11 18.64 -11.76 9.31
C LEU A 11 18.96 -11.91 10.80
N GLU A 12 20.22 -11.69 11.18
CA GLU A 12 20.67 -11.84 12.59
C GLU A 12 19.91 -10.92 13.56
N ASN A 13 19.59 -9.70 13.15
CA ASN A 13 18.80 -8.75 13.95
C ASN A 13 17.29 -9.04 13.96
N GLY A 14 16.84 -10.06 13.21
CA GLY A 14 15.45 -10.52 13.18
C GLY A 14 14.60 -9.99 12.03
N ALA A 15 15.11 -9.11 11.16
CA ALA A 15 14.41 -8.72 9.92
C ALA A 15 14.23 -9.91 8.96
N GLU A 16 13.26 -9.85 8.06
CA GLU A 16 13.05 -10.87 7.03
C GLU A 16 13.57 -10.40 5.67
N LEU A 17 14.13 -11.33 4.88
CA LEU A 17 14.60 -11.09 3.52
C LEU A 17 13.94 -12.11 2.58
N VAL A 18 13.33 -11.62 1.50
CA VAL A 18 12.95 -12.43 0.34
C VAL A 18 13.89 -12.08 -0.81
N ALA A 19 14.52 -13.10 -1.37
CA ALA A 19 15.52 -12.96 -2.42
C ALA A 19 15.18 -13.84 -3.63
N CYS A 20 15.12 -13.25 -4.82
CA CYS A 20 14.82 -13.93 -6.09
C CYS A 20 15.95 -13.69 -7.11
N PRO A 21 16.94 -14.59 -7.19
CA PRO A 21 18.07 -14.43 -8.11
C PRO A 21 17.66 -14.72 -9.56
N SER A 22 17.96 -13.79 -10.45
CA SER A 22 17.77 -13.92 -11.90
C SER A 22 19.05 -13.49 -12.64
N PRO A 23 20.10 -14.35 -12.68
CA PRO A 23 21.40 -14.01 -13.27
C PRO A 23 21.37 -13.63 -14.75
N GLN A 24 20.32 -14.04 -15.47
CA GLN A 24 20.10 -13.75 -16.88
C GLN A 24 19.65 -12.31 -17.16
N LEU A 25 19.24 -11.56 -16.13
CA LEU A 25 18.81 -10.17 -16.27
C LEU A 25 19.99 -9.20 -16.15
N HIS A 26 19.73 -7.92 -16.38
CA HIS A 26 20.74 -6.85 -16.35
C HIS A 26 20.47 -5.78 -15.28
N SER A 27 19.49 -6.01 -14.41
CA SER A 27 19.12 -5.12 -13.32
C SER A 27 18.95 -5.88 -12.01
N VAL A 28 19.13 -5.15 -10.92
CA VAL A 28 18.85 -5.57 -9.55
C VAL A 28 17.90 -4.54 -8.95
N ALA A 29 16.83 -5.03 -8.33
CA ALA A 29 15.90 -4.22 -7.57
C ALA A 29 16.00 -4.59 -6.09
N PHE A 30 15.89 -3.58 -5.24
CA PHE A 30 15.89 -3.75 -3.80
C PHE A 30 14.84 -2.85 -3.16
N SER A 31 14.17 -3.37 -2.14
CA SER A 31 13.22 -2.61 -1.35
C SER A 31 13.36 -2.96 0.13
N VAL A 32 13.18 -1.96 0.99
CA VAL A 32 13.13 -2.12 2.44
C VAL A 32 11.84 -1.50 2.95
N VAL A 33 11.08 -2.31 3.68
CA VAL A 33 9.82 -1.91 4.31
C VAL A 33 10.02 -1.78 5.81
N LEU A 34 9.68 -0.62 6.33
CA LEU A 34 9.76 -0.22 7.73
C LEU A 34 8.34 -0.07 8.29
N PRO A 35 7.73 -1.14 8.85
CA PRO A 35 6.41 -1.03 9.47
C PRO A 35 6.43 -0.14 10.70
N PHE A 36 5.33 0.56 10.95
CA PHE A 36 5.12 1.29 12.19
C PHE A 36 3.66 1.21 12.64
N THR A 37 3.40 1.66 13.85
CA THR A 37 2.04 1.87 14.34
C THR A 37 1.82 3.39 14.39
N PRO A 38 0.78 3.94 13.73
CA PRO A 38 0.57 5.38 13.63
C PRO A 38 0.01 5.98 14.94
N GLU A 39 0.80 5.95 16.00
CA GLU A 39 0.44 6.45 17.34
C GLU A 39 1.06 7.83 17.66
N CYS A 40 2.07 8.22 16.89
CA CYS A 40 2.69 9.55 17.00
C CYS A 40 1.84 10.61 16.31
N THR A 41 2.24 11.88 16.42
CA THR A 41 1.53 12.98 15.75
C THR A 41 1.35 12.73 14.25
N PRO A 42 0.12 12.86 13.70
CA PRO A 42 -0.13 12.71 12.27
C PRO A 42 0.82 13.57 11.42
N GLY A 43 1.43 12.97 10.39
CA GLY A 43 2.43 13.61 9.55
C GLY A 43 3.89 13.45 9.99
N VAL A 44 4.16 12.99 11.21
CA VAL A 44 5.56 12.87 11.67
C VAL A 44 6.37 11.84 10.87
N TYR A 45 5.77 10.73 10.47
CA TYR A 45 6.45 9.72 9.65
C TYR A 45 6.75 10.25 8.23
N HIS A 46 5.84 11.02 7.65
CA HIS A 46 6.06 11.72 6.39
C HIS A 46 7.20 12.74 6.52
N LEU A 47 7.26 13.51 7.61
CA LEU A 47 8.41 14.38 7.88
C LEU A 47 9.72 13.57 8.00
N VAL A 48 9.73 12.46 8.75
CA VAL A 48 10.91 11.59 8.90
C VAL A 48 11.39 11.04 7.55
N GLU A 49 10.46 10.69 6.66
CA GLU A 49 10.79 10.28 5.28
C GLU A 49 11.61 11.34 4.55
N HIS A 50 11.11 12.59 4.51
CA HIS A 50 11.84 13.71 3.91
C HIS A 50 13.21 13.92 4.58
N MET A 51 13.29 13.79 5.90
CA MET A 51 14.57 13.91 6.61
C MET A 51 15.57 12.80 6.21
N PHE A 52 15.12 11.61 5.82
CA PHE A 52 16.03 10.59 5.28
C PHE A 52 16.64 10.97 3.93
N PHE A 53 15.97 11.82 3.15
CA PHE A 53 16.51 12.37 1.90
C PHE A 53 17.37 13.62 2.09
N GLU A 54 17.27 14.30 3.24
CA GLU A 54 18.03 15.53 3.47
C GLU A 54 19.51 15.28 3.80
N ARG A 55 19.84 14.12 4.41
CA ARG A 55 21.22 13.79 4.84
C ARG A 55 21.58 12.32 4.74
N ALA A 56 22.84 12.06 4.39
CA ALA A 56 23.46 10.74 4.37
C ALA A 56 24.93 10.81 4.83
N GLY A 57 25.14 10.82 6.16
CA GLY A 57 26.44 11.13 6.75
C GLY A 57 26.77 12.61 6.55
N GLU A 58 27.92 12.90 5.96
CA GLU A 58 28.34 14.28 5.65
C GLU A 58 27.62 14.88 4.44
N ARG A 59 26.96 14.04 3.61
CA ARG A 59 26.30 14.47 2.38
C ARG A 59 24.95 15.11 2.66
N ARG A 60 24.64 16.19 1.94
CA ARG A 60 23.32 16.84 1.93
C ARG A 60 22.47 16.41 0.72
N ALA A 61 21.21 16.82 0.71
CA ALA A 61 20.24 16.47 -0.33
C ALA A 61 20.74 16.65 -1.77
N ASP A 62 21.44 17.75 -2.06
CA ASP A 62 21.99 18.03 -3.39
C ASP A 62 23.10 17.05 -3.80
N GLU A 63 23.98 16.68 -2.86
CA GLU A 63 25.02 15.68 -3.08
C GLU A 63 24.44 14.27 -3.20
N ILE A 64 23.42 13.93 -2.39
CA ILE A 64 22.68 12.66 -2.49
C ILE A 64 22.04 12.56 -3.89
N ASN A 65 21.36 13.60 -4.35
CA ASN A 65 20.73 13.65 -5.66
C ASN A 65 21.75 13.59 -6.81
N ALA A 66 22.88 14.28 -6.69
CA ALA A 66 23.97 14.21 -7.66
C ALA A 66 24.57 12.79 -7.73
N GLU A 67 24.74 12.12 -6.59
CA GLU A 67 25.27 10.76 -6.49
C GLU A 67 24.33 9.73 -7.14
N MET A 68 23.03 9.82 -6.87
CA MET A 68 22.00 9.01 -7.54
C MET A 68 21.99 9.24 -9.06
N THR A 69 21.97 10.50 -9.48
CA THR A 69 21.97 10.90 -10.90
C THR A 69 23.21 10.38 -11.62
N ALA A 70 24.40 10.53 -11.04
CA ALA A 70 25.66 10.08 -11.65
C ALA A 70 25.70 8.56 -11.85
N ARG A 71 24.96 7.80 -11.04
CA ARG A 71 24.85 6.34 -11.12
C ARG A 71 23.76 5.87 -12.08
N GLY A 72 22.85 6.76 -12.47
CA GLY A 72 21.65 6.39 -13.23
C GLY A 72 20.72 5.48 -12.43
N SER A 73 20.63 5.70 -11.12
CA SER A 73 19.72 4.98 -10.22
C SER A 73 19.18 5.92 -9.16
N GLU A 74 17.88 5.90 -8.96
CA GLU A 74 17.17 6.74 -8.00
C GLU A 74 16.68 5.88 -6.83
N ILE A 75 16.93 6.35 -5.60
CA ILE A 75 16.27 5.82 -4.41
C ILE A 75 14.95 6.56 -4.28
N MET A 76 13.86 5.81 -4.34
CA MET A 76 12.52 6.30 -4.09
C MET A 76 12.12 5.98 -2.67
N GLY A 77 11.32 6.85 -2.05
CA GLY A 77 10.71 6.66 -0.74
C GLY A 77 9.24 7.00 -0.80
N TYR A 78 8.45 6.35 0.05
CA TYR A 78 7.10 6.78 0.36
C TYR A 78 6.67 6.31 1.76
N THR A 79 5.82 7.10 2.40
CA THR A 79 5.14 6.75 3.65
C THR A 79 3.68 6.43 3.38
N ALA A 80 3.27 5.23 3.75
CA ALA A 80 1.88 4.81 3.81
C ALA A 80 1.32 5.01 5.22
N ILE A 81 0.10 4.51 5.48
CA ILE A 81 -0.58 4.68 6.77
C ILE A 81 0.15 4.00 7.93
N ASN A 82 0.77 2.84 7.69
CA ASN A 82 1.36 1.99 8.73
C ASN A 82 2.73 1.40 8.34
N TYR A 83 3.35 1.91 7.27
CA TYR A 83 4.70 1.54 6.88
C TYR A 83 5.35 2.62 6.02
N MET A 84 6.68 2.61 5.98
CA MET A 84 7.48 3.43 5.07
C MET A 84 8.30 2.48 4.20
N CYS A 85 8.42 2.76 2.91
CA CYS A 85 9.16 1.92 1.97
C CYS A 85 10.23 2.76 1.26
N PHE A 86 11.44 2.20 1.14
CA PHE A 86 12.48 2.72 0.26
C PHE A 86 12.88 1.67 -0.75
N SER A 87 13.07 2.08 -2.00
CA SER A 87 13.41 1.16 -3.08
C SER A 87 14.29 1.80 -4.13
N PHE A 88 15.11 1.00 -4.80
CA PHE A 88 15.80 1.41 -6.01
C PHE A 88 15.96 0.23 -6.97
N THR A 89 16.09 0.55 -8.25
CA THR A 89 16.51 -0.39 -9.29
C THR A 89 17.77 0.15 -9.96
N CYS A 90 18.74 -0.72 -10.19
CA CYS A 90 20.03 -0.34 -10.75
C CYS A 90 20.68 -1.48 -11.52
N ARG A 91 21.81 -1.20 -12.18
CA ARG A 91 22.68 -2.25 -12.72
C ARG A 91 23.44 -2.97 -11.60
N PRO A 92 23.83 -4.25 -11.77
CA PRO A 92 24.54 -5.01 -10.75
C PRO A 92 25.80 -4.31 -10.20
N ASP A 93 26.58 -3.63 -11.05
CA ASP A 93 27.80 -2.90 -10.67
C ASP A 93 27.52 -1.65 -9.81
N VAL A 94 26.30 -1.12 -9.85
CA VAL A 94 25.83 0.04 -9.10
C VAL A 94 25.19 -0.36 -7.76
N PHE A 95 24.86 -1.64 -7.57
CA PHE A 95 24.10 -2.11 -6.42
C PHE A 95 24.76 -1.79 -5.08
N LEU A 96 26.03 -2.15 -4.91
CA LEU A 96 26.76 -1.92 -3.67
C LEU A 96 26.81 -0.44 -3.28
N PRO A 97 27.27 0.49 -4.14
CA PRO A 97 27.30 1.90 -3.74
C PRO A 97 25.90 2.50 -3.52
N GLN A 98 24.87 2.04 -4.22
CA GLN A 98 23.50 2.48 -3.97
C GLN A 98 22.94 1.98 -2.63
N LEU A 99 23.24 0.71 -2.29
CA LEU A 99 22.92 0.14 -0.99
C LEU A 99 23.61 0.91 0.15
N GLU A 100 24.88 1.31 -0.01
CA GLU A 100 25.60 2.14 0.96
C GLU A 100 24.97 3.51 1.14
N LEU A 101 24.55 4.14 0.04
CA LEU A 101 23.87 5.43 0.09
C LEU A 101 22.56 5.32 0.87
N LEU A 102 21.70 4.36 0.51
CA LEU A 102 20.44 4.11 1.21
C LEU A 102 20.66 3.77 2.70
N PHE A 103 21.63 2.92 2.99
CA PHE A 103 21.97 2.57 4.38
C PHE A 103 22.44 3.79 5.17
N SER A 104 23.24 4.67 4.55
CA SER A 104 23.71 5.92 5.16
C SER A 104 22.56 6.91 5.40
N MET A 105 21.61 7.03 4.47
CA MET A 105 20.39 7.83 4.62
C MET A 105 19.59 7.34 5.83
N LEU A 106 19.25 6.04 5.86
CA LEU A 106 18.44 5.44 6.93
C LEU A 106 19.16 5.37 8.28
N SER A 107 20.50 5.41 8.30
CA SER A 107 21.30 5.44 9.53
C SER A 107 21.48 6.86 10.09
N GLN A 108 21.08 7.90 9.35
CA GLN A 108 21.19 9.27 9.81
C GLN A 108 20.35 9.52 11.07
N ARG A 109 20.94 10.20 12.05
CA ARG A 109 20.31 10.55 13.34
C ARG A 109 20.46 12.02 13.71
N ALA A 110 21.54 12.65 13.29
CA ALA A 110 21.82 14.04 13.56
C ALA A 110 21.23 14.90 12.44
N TYR A 111 20.37 15.83 12.82
CA TYR A 111 19.81 16.83 11.92
C TYR A 111 19.98 18.19 12.59
N GLU A 112 20.41 19.16 11.81
CA GLU A 112 20.57 20.54 12.22
C GLU A 112 19.26 21.30 11.92
N GLU A 113 19.04 22.42 12.60
CA GLU A 113 17.86 23.29 12.37
C GLU A 113 17.70 23.66 10.89
N ALA A 114 18.82 23.96 10.21
CA ALA A 114 18.85 24.30 8.79
C ALA A 114 18.38 23.18 7.85
N ASP A 115 18.34 21.93 8.30
CA ASP A 115 17.79 20.81 7.53
C ASP A 115 16.25 20.84 7.57
N PHE A 116 15.68 21.08 8.76
CA PHE A 116 14.24 21.24 8.94
C PHE A 116 13.71 22.48 8.23
N GLU A 117 14.44 23.59 8.26
CA GLU A 117 14.09 24.83 7.54
C GLU A 117 13.96 24.63 6.03
N ARG A 118 14.67 23.64 5.47
CA ARG A 118 14.61 23.30 4.03
C ARG A 118 13.44 22.36 3.71
N VAL A 119 13.21 21.38 4.58
CA VAL A 119 12.19 20.34 4.37
C VAL A 119 10.77 20.85 4.64
N LEU A 120 10.55 21.61 5.73
CA LEU A 120 9.22 22.04 6.16
C LEU A 120 8.44 22.86 5.10
N PRO A 121 9.07 23.78 4.33
CA PRO A 121 8.37 24.47 3.24
C PRO A 121 7.89 23.54 2.12
N VAL A 122 8.65 22.49 1.80
CA VAL A 122 8.28 21.49 0.77
C VAL A 122 7.04 20.71 1.24
N ILE A 123 7.08 20.18 2.47
CA ILE A 123 5.95 19.47 3.08
C ILE A 123 4.71 20.37 3.14
N ARG A 124 4.88 21.65 3.52
CA ARG A 124 3.77 22.61 3.53
C ARG A 124 3.15 22.77 2.14
N ASN A 125 3.98 22.84 1.10
CA ASN A 125 3.49 22.94 -0.27
C ASN A 125 2.75 21.67 -0.71
N GLU A 126 3.25 20.48 -0.37
CA GLU A 126 2.58 19.20 -0.66
C GLU A 126 1.21 19.10 0.04
N ILE A 127 1.13 19.49 1.32
CA ILE A 127 -0.15 19.55 2.06
C ILE A 127 -1.11 20.55 1.40
N PHE A 128 -0.61 21.68 0.94
CA PHE A 128 -1.40 22.69 0.24
C PHE A 128 -1.91 22.18 -1.12
N GLU A 129 -1.04 21.55 -1.91
CA GLU A 129 -1.39 20.94 -3.19
C GLU A 129 -2.42 19.81 -3.03
N ALA A 130 -2.25 18.97 -2.01
CA ALA A 130 -3.18 17.89 -1.69
C ALA A 130 -4.62 18.40 -1.44
N ALA A 131 -4.76 19.62 -0.89
CA ALA A 131 -6.06 20.22 -0.58
C ALA A 131 -6.86 20.66 -1.82
N PHE A 132 -6.26 20.72 -3.01
CA PHE A 132 -6.97 21.05 -4.25
C PHE A 132 -7.68 19.86 -4.88
N TYR A 133 -7.31 18.63 -4.52
CA TYR A 133 -7.98 17.43 -5.02
C TYR A 133 -9.32 17.24 -4.31
N ASP A 134 -10.31 16.73 -5.03
CA ASP A 134 -11.60 16.37 -4.45
C ASP A 134 -11.44 15.08 -3.62
N ALA A 135 -11.04 15.25 -2.38
CA ALA A 135 -10.71 14.16 -1.47
C ALA A 135 -11.92 13.62 -0.71
N ARG A 136 -13.17 14.04 -1.02
CA ARG A 136 -14.33 13.71 -0.17
C ARG A 136 -14.59 12.22 -0.04
N SER A 137 -14.47 11.45 -1.13
CA SER A 137 -14.61 9.99 -1.08
C SER A 137 -13.46 9.35 -0.29
N SER A 138 -12.23 9.81 -0.50
CA SER A 138 -11.05 9.37 0.24
C SER A 138 -11.12 9.69 1.73
N ASP A 139 -11.62 10.87 2.09
CA ASP A 139 -11.86 11.29 3.48
C ASP A 139 -12.92 10.40 4.14
N ILE A 140 -14.01 10.07 3.42
CA ILE A 140 -15.01 9.11 3.90
C ILE A 140 -14.36 7.76 4.14
N LEU A 141 -13.63 7.20 3.17
CA LEU A 141 -12.97 5.90 3.29
C LEU A 141 -11.95 5.88 4.43
N ARG A 142 -11.22 6.99 4.65
CA ARG A 142 -10.29 7.16 5.76
C ARG A 142 -11.02 7.16 7.12
N ASP A 143 -12.23 7.69 7.19
CA ASP A 143 -13.03 7.76 8.41
C ASP A 143 -13.80 6.46 8.73
N LEU A 144 -13.70 5.41 7.90
CA LEU A 144 -14.44 4.14 8.11
C LEU A 144 -13.75 3.14 9.05
N TRP A 145 -12.45 3.30 9.28
CA TRP A 145 -11.65 2.34 10.05
C TRP A 145 -12.01 2.41 11.54
N PHE A 146 -12.18 1.25 12.17
CA PHE A 146 -12.48 1.16 13.60
C PHE A 146 -11.22 1.37 14.44
N ASP A 147 -10.07 0.92 13.97
CA ASP A 147 -8.79 1.36 14.53
C ASP A 147 -8.56 2.83 14.19
N SER A 148 -8.82 3.70 15.16
CA SER A 148 -8.73 5.15 14.98
C SER A 148 -7.32 5.64 14.65
N ARG A 149 -6.29 4.80 14.79
CA ARG A 149 -4.93 5.13 14.35
C ARG A 149 -4.82 5.24 12.83
N TYR A 150 -5.71 4.58 12.09
CA TYR A 150 -5.70 4.56 10.62
C TYR A 150 -6.50 5.71 9.98
N ILE A 151 -7.20 6.52 10.77
CA ILE A 151 -8.03 7.62 10.24
C ILE A 151 -7.25 8.92 10.07
N ALA A 152 -6.05 9.00 10.64
CA ALA A 152 -5.22 10.19 10.55
C ALA A 152 -4.64 10.36 9.13
N PRO A 153 -4.53 11.60 8.61
CA PRO A 153 -3.91 11.83 7.31
C PRO A 153 -2.40 11.58 7.38
N VAL A 154 -1.86 10.89 6.37
CA VAL A 154 -0.42 10.61 6.24
C VAL A 154 0.40 11.90 6.21
N LEU A 155 -0.07 12.92 5.51
CA LEU A 155 0.64 14.20 5.37
C LEU A 155 0.59 15.06 6.66
N GLY A 156 -0.38 14.82 7.54
CA GLY A 156 -0.56 15.60 8.77
C GLY A 156 -1.00 17.05 8.55
N ASN A 157 -0.55 17.94 9.43
CA ASN A 157 -0.86 19.37 9.41
C ASN A 157 0.43 20.19 9.48
N ALA A 158 0.64 21.09 8.52
CA ALA A 158 1.89 21.85 8.39
C ALA A 158 2.22 22.71 9.63
N ASP A 159 1.22 23.29 10.29
CA ASP A 159 1.44 24.12 11.47
C ASP A 159 1.84 23.27 12.67
N VAL A 160 1.25 22.07 12.81
CA VAL A 160 1.62 21.11 13.85
C VAL A 160 3.04 20.59 13.62
N LEU A 161 3.36 20.17 12.39
CA LEU A 161 4.68 19.66 12.03
C LEU A 161 5.79 20.69 12.27
N SER A 162 5.52 21.98 12.02
CA SER A 162 6.48 23.06 12.26
C SER A 162 6.82 23.32 13.73
N ARG A 163 6.08 22.72 14.67
CA ARG A 163 6.24 22.91 16.12
C ARG A 163 6.51 21.60 16.86
N LEU A 164 6.77 20.51 16.13
CA LEU A 164 7.09 19.23 16.73
C LEU A 164 8.35 19.32 17.58
N ASP A 165 8.31 18.66 18.73
CA ASP A 165 9.50 18.45 19.54
C ASP A 165 10.49 17.56 18.76
N PRO A 166 11.78 17.96 18.62
CA PRO A 166 12.80 17.10 18.03
C PRO A 166 12.87 15.69 18.65
N GLU A 167 12.53 15.56 19.93
CA GLU A 167 12.46 14.28 20.62
C GLU A 167 11.33 13.39 20.08
N GLU A 168 10.18 13.96 19.70
CA GLU A 168 9.08 13.22 19.08
C GLU A 168 9.46 12.71 17.68
N ILE A 169 10.13 13.55 16.89
CA ILE A 169 10.66 13.17 15.57
C ILE A 169 11.66 12.02 15.72
N ARG A 170 12.56 12.11 16.72
CA ARG A 170 13.52 11.06 17.04
C ARG A 170 12.83 9.76 17.45
N GLN A 171 11.77 9.82 18.27
CA GLN A 171 11.00 8.64 18.67
C GLN A 171 10.29 7.99 17.49
N ALA A 172 9.66 8.77 16.62
CA ALA A 172 9.03 8.28 15.39
C ALA A 172 10.06 7.60 14.47
N ARG A 173 11.22 8.21 14.26
CA ARG A 173 12.34 7.59 13.51
C ARG A 173 12.77 6.27 14.14
N GLU A 174 12.96 6.22 15.46
CA GLU A 174 13.41 5.00 16.15
C GLU A 174 12.36 3.88 16.16
N SER A 175 11.06 4.21 16.05
CA SER A 175 9.98 3.21 15.99
C SER A 175 9.96 2.45 14.65
N LEU A 176 10.41 3.07 13.56
CA LEU A 176 10.52 2.46 12.21
C LEU A 176 11.48 1.25 12.20
N PHE A 177 12.56 1.32 12.97
CA PHE A 177 13.57 0.26 13.02
C PHE A 177 13.20 -0.81 14.04
N ASN A 178 12.24 -1.65 13.67
CA ASN A 178 11.77 -2.77 14.47
C ASN A 178 11.85 -4.12 13.73
N ARG A 179 11.66 -5.22 14.47
CA ARG A 179 11.74 -6.60 13.94
C ARG A 179 10.70 -6.97 12.88
N GLY A 180 9.74 -6.09 12.59
CA GLY A 180 8.85 -6.23 11.44
C GLY A 180 9.47 -5.80 10.11
N MET A 181 10.67 -5.20 10.12
CA MET A 181 11.39 -4.79 8.92
C MET A 181 11.54 -5.96 7.94
N CYS A 182 11.16 -5.71 6.69
CA CYS A 182 11.24 -6.69 5.60
C CYS A 182 12.06 -6.12 4.45
N LEU A 183 12.89 -6.95 3.84
CA LEU A 183 13.72 -6.60 2.69
C LEU A 183 13.38 -7.52 1.52
N PHE A 184 13.38 -6.93 0.33
CA PHE A 184 13.07 -7.60 -0.92
C PHE A 184 14.21 -7.37 -1.89
N LEU A 185 14.73 -8.43 -2.49
CA LEU A 185 15.85 -8.39 -3.42
C LEU A 185 15.53 -9.26 -4.64
N ALA A 186 15.53 -8.68 -5.84
CA ALA A 186 15.29 -9.42 -7.07
C ALA A 186 16.27 -9.04 -8.17
N GLY A 187 16.52 -9.96 -9.11
CA GLY A 187 17.30 -9.69 -10.32
C GLY A 187 18.71 -10.25 -10.31
N ALA A 188 19.61 -9.64 -11.07
CA ALA A 188 20.95 -10.13 -11.35
C ALA A 188 21.97 -9.80 -10.24
N PHE A 189 21.68 -10.22 -9.01
CA PHE A 189 22.56 -10.01 -7.86
C PHE A 189 23.52 -11.19 -7.61
N THR A 190 24.63 -10.90 -6.95
CA THR A 190 25.66 -11.90 -6.60
C THR A 190 25.60 -12.24 -5.10
N PRO A 191 26.26 -13.33 -4.66
CA PRO A 191 26.41 -13.61 -3.23
C PRO A 191 27.08 -12.48 -2.43
N GLU A 192 27.90 -11.64 -3.08
CA GLU A 192 28.49 -10.46 -2.46
C GLU A 192 27.46 -9.38 -2.14
N HIS A 193 26.50 -9.13 -3.04
CA HIS A 193 25.40 -8.21 -2.80
C HIS A 193 24.56 -8.65 -1.60
N GLU A 194 24.20 -9.94 -1.56
CA GLU A 194 23.44 -10.52 -0.45
C GLU A 194 24.23 -10.39 0.86
N ARG A 195 25.51 -10.77 0.87
CA ARG A 195 26.41 -10.60 2.03
C ARG A 195 26.45 -9.14 2.50
N ARG A 196 26.48 -8.18 1.57
CA ARG A 196 26.53 -6.77 1.96
C ARG A 196 25.25 -6.32 2.67
N ILE A 197 24.07 -6.78 2.24
CA ILE A 197 22.80 -6.53 2.94
C ILE A 197 22.85 -7.10 4.37
N LEU A 198 23.39 -8.32 4.53
CA LEU A 198 23.56 -8.93 5.85
C LEU A 198 24.49 -8.09 6.74
N ASP A 199 25.60 -7.59 6.17
CA ASP A 199 26.57 -6.77 6.90
C ASP A 199 26.10 -5.35 7.22
N THR A 200 25.11 -4.81 6.50
CA THR A 200 24.52 -3.48 6.73
C THR A 200 23.19 -3.62 7.49
N PHE A 201 22.11 -3.89 6.77
CA PHE A 201 20.76 -3.99 7.30
C PHE A 201 20.59 -5.11 8.33
N GLY A 202 21.35 -6.21 8.21
CA GLY A 202 21.34 -7.30 9.19
C GLY A 202 21.98 -6.96 10.54
N LYS A 203 22.77 -5.88 10.62
CA LYS A 203 23.41 -5.38 11.85
C LYS A 203 22.71 -4.16 12.45
N LEU A 204 21.65 -3.65 11.81
CA LEU A 204 20.88 -2.53 12.36
C LEU A 204 20.25 -2.91 13.71
N PRO A 205 20.29 -2.02 14.71
CA PRO A 205 19.60 -2.27 15.98
C PRO A 205 18.09 -2.20 15.76
N LEU A 206 17.41 -3.35 15.84
CA LEU A 206 15.96 -3.44 15.70
C LEU A 206 15.28 -3.62 17.06
N ARG A 207 14.25 -2.81 17.29
CA ARG A 207 13.39 -2.92 18.46
C ARG A 207 12.32 -4.00 18.25
N ARG A 208 11.73 -4.49 19.34
CA ARG A 208 10.49 -5.24 19.23
C ARG A 208 9.38 -4.25 18.86
N ARG A 209 8.57 -4.56 17.84
CA ARG A 209 7.36 -3.80 17.56
C ARG A 209 6.35 -4.09 18.67
N GLU A 210 5.93 -3.06 19.38
CA GLU A 210 4.83 -3.18 20.33
C GLU A 210 3.53 -3.29 19.55
N ARG A 211 2.74 -4.33 19.85
CA ARG A 211 1.37 -4.47 19.36
C ARG A 211 0.46 -4.06 20.51
N THR A 212 0.10 -2.80 20.53
CA THR A 212 -0.96 -2.26 21.38
C THR A 212 -2.31 -2.65 20.80
N ALA A 213 -3.28 -2.92 21.67
CA ALA A 213 -4.66 -3.16 21.24
C ALA A 213 -5.16 -1.92 20.47
N PRO A 214 -5.82 -2.09 19.32
CA PRO A 214 -6.34 -0.94 18.58
C PRO A 214 -7.34 -0.18 19.46
N PRO A 215 -7.26 1.17 19.51
CA PRO A 215 -8.34 1.97 20.04
C PRO A 215 -9.56 1.76 19.13
N ALA A 216 -10.56 1.02 19.62
CA ALA A 216 -11.78 0.75 18.86
C ALA A 216 -12.72 1.96 18.95
N GLU A 217 -12.84 2.70 17.87
CA GLU A 217 -13.85 3.74 17.71
C GLU A 217 -14.60 3.51 16.40
N GLU A 218 -15.77 2.86 16.48
CA GLU A 218 -16.68 2.87 15.34
C GLU A 218 -17.33 4.25 15.20
N LYS A 219 -17.10 4.91 14.07
CA LYS A 219 -17.89 6.06 13.67
C LYS A 219 -19.29 5.59 13.28
N VAL A 220 -20.26 5.77 14.18
CA VAL A 220 -21.67 5.42 13.90
C VAL A 220 -22.20 6.26 12.75
N THR A 221 -22.46 5.62 11.62
CA THR A 221 -23.13 6.24 10.47
C THR A 221 -24.45 5.55 10.19
N ARG A 222 -25.30 6.18 9.37
CA ARG A 222 -26.48 5.49 8.82
C ARG A 222 -26.02 4.54 7.72
N GLU A 223 -26.88 3.62 7.31
CA GLU A 223 -26.67 2.81 6.11
C GLU A 223 -26.56 3.72 4.86
N ILE A 224 -27.44 4.71 4.74
CA ILE A 224 -27.41 5.70 3.67
C ILE A 224 -27.05 7.09 4.20
N ASN A 225 -25.98 7.66 3.65
CA ASN A 225 -25.44 8.95 4.02
C ASN A 225 -25.49 9.92 2.83
N ARG A 226 -25.67 11.22 3.12
CA ARG A 226 -25.64 12.29 2.12
C ARG A 226 -24.59 13.30 2.53
N VAL A 227 -23.65 13.57 1.63
CA VAL A 227 -22.57 14.55 1.82
C VAL A 227 -22.71 15.59 0.73
N GLY A 228 -23.00 16.84 1.09
CA GLY A 228 -23.25 17.92 0.13
C GLY A 228 -24.64 17.88 -0.53
N ARG A 229 -24.85 18.71 -1.58
CA ARG A 229 -26.19 18.97 -2.17
C ARG A 229 -26.26 19.01 -3.70
N GLY A 230 -25.18 18.66 -4.39
CA GLY A 230 -25.05 18.69 -5.85
C GLY A 230 -26.08 17.85 -6.64
N TYR A 231 -26.22 18.20 -7.93
CA TYR A 231 -27.00 17.44 -8.90
C TYR A 231 -26.24 16.21 -9.40
N GLU A 232 -24.95 16.40 -9.73
CA GLU A 232 -24.00 15.30 -9.95
C GLU A 232 -23.61 14.72 -8.59
N LEU A 233 -23.67 13.39 -8.48
CA LEU A 233 -23.39 12.64 -7.28
C LEU A 233 -22.34 11.59 -7.56
N GLN A 234 -21.42 11.41 -6.62
CA GLN A 234 -20.68 10.16 -6.48
C GLN A 234 -21.46 9.24 -5.56
N ALA A 235 -21.79 8.04 -6.02
CA ALA A 235 -22.34 6.97 -5.20
C ALA A 235 -21.18 6.06 -4.80
N LEU A 236 -20.74 6.18 -3.55
CA LEU A 236 -19.71 5.35 -2.94
C LEU A 236 -20.38 4.27 -2.10
N VAL A 237 -20.23 3.02 -2.49
CA VAL A 237 -20.72 1.86 -1.73
C VAL A 237 -19.52 1.20 -1.07
N THR A 238 -19.64 0.92 0.22
CA THR A 238 -18.54 0.41 1.06
C THR A 238 -19.02 -0.76 1.89
N TYR A 239 -18.14 -1.72 2.10
CA TYR A 239 -18.32 -2.93 2.88
C TYR A 239 -17.14 -3.01 3.85
N HIS A 240 -17.41 -3.01 5.15
CA HIS A 240 -16.36 -3.05 6.17
C HIS A 240 -16.40 -4.39 6.91
N VAL A 241 -15.35 -5.19 6.69
CA VAL A 241 -15.08 -6.44 7.40
C VAL A 241 -14.07 -6.18 8.51
N GLU A 242 -14.48 -6.36 9.77
CA GLU A 242 -13.65 -6.12 10.95
C GLU A 242 -12.50 -7.14 11.09
N HIS A 243 -12.74 -8.38 10.64
CA HIS A 243 -11.81 -9.49 10.77
C HIS A 243 -11.67 -10.25 9.44
N ALA A 244 -10.78 -9.76 8.59
CA ALA A 244 -10.36 -10.42 7.36
C ALA A 244 -9.23 -11.41 7.64
N ASP A 245 -9.52 -12.69 7.48
CA ASP A 245 -8.50 -13.74 7.50
C ASP A 245 -7.64 -13.72 6.23
N LEU A 246 -6.62 -14.58 6.20
CA LEU A 246 -5.69 -14.68 5.07
C LEU A 246 -6.40 -15.00 3.75
N GLU A 247 -7.42 -15.86 3.76
CA GLU A 247 -8.15 -16.23 2.56
C GLU A 247 -8.92 -15.02 2.00
N LEU A 248 -9.62 -14.29 2.86
CA LEU A 248 -10.38 -13.11 2.45
C LEU A 248 -9.47 -11.97 1.94
N LYS A 249 -8.32 -11.77 2.59
CA LYS A 249 -7.31 -10.78 2.17
C LYS A 249 -6.78 -11.10 0.77
N LEU A 250 -6.42 -12.36 0.50
CA LEU A 250 -5.98 -12.79 -0.83
C LEU A 250 -7.11 -12.71 -1.87
N ALA A 251 -8.33 -13.07 -1.49
CA ALA A 251 -9.49 -13.02 -2.38
C ALA A 251 -9.90 -11.58 -2.74
N ALA A 252 -9.61 -10.58 -1.91
CA ALA A 252 -10.02 -9.20 -2.13
C ALA A 252 -9.57 -8.66 -3.50
N HIS A 253 -8.32 -8.92 -3.91
CA HIS A 253 -7.84 -8.52 -5.24
C HIS A 253 -8.60 -9.23 -6.36
N TRP A 254 -8.83 -10.54 -6.21
CA TRP A 254 -9.55 -11.33 -7.20
C TRP A 254 -10.99 -10.84 -7.39
N LEU A 255 -11.67 -10.56 -6.28
CA LEU A 255 -13.02 -10.03 -6.29
C LEU A 255 -13.07 -8.64 -6.91
N ARG A 256 -12.16 -7.74 -6.52
CA ARG A 256 -12.07 -6.40 -7.10
C ARG A 256 -11.91 -6.46 -8.62
N SER A 257 -11.03 -7.33 -9.11
CA SER A 257 -10.83 -7.47 -10.55
C SER A 257 -12.01 -8.09 -11.28
N GLY A 258 -12.58 -9.19 -10.80
CA GLY A 258 -13.72 -9.82 -11.48
C GLY A 258 -15.00 -8.96 -11.46
N LEU A 259 -15.17 -8.14 -10.42
CA LEU A 259 -16.34 -7.28 -10.28
C LEU A 259 -16.22 -5.98 -11.08
N PHE A 260 -15.02 -5.38 -11.15
CA PHE A 260 -14.87 -3.99 -11.62
C PHE A 260 -13.84 -3.78 -12.74
N ASP A 261 -12.92 -4.71 -13.00
CA ASP A 261 -11.86 -4.50 -14.00
C ASP A 261 -12.23 -5.03 -15.39
N GLY A 262 -12.17 -4.13 -16.39
CA GLY A 262 -12.45 -4.46 -17.78
C GLY A 262 -13.95 -4.46 -18.11
N LEU A 263 -14.26 -4.48 -19.40
CA LEU A 263 -15.64 -4.34 -19.89
C LEU A 263 -16.52 -5.58 -19.61
N ASP A 264 -15.90 -6.75 -19.41
CA ASP A 264 -16.59 -8.00 -19.11
C ASP A 264 -16.85 -8.19 -17.61
N ALA A 265 -16.36 -7.26 -16.77
CA ALA A 265 -16.58 -7.30 -15.33
C ALA A 265 -18.08 -7.31 -15.01
N ALA A 266 -18.45 -8.01 -13.92
CA ALA A 266 -19.84 -8.20 -13.55
C ALA A 266 -20.60 -6.87 -13.42
N PHE A 267 -19.94 -5.83 -12.91
CA PHE A 267 -20.53 -4.51 -12.73
C PHE A 267 -21.01 -3.88 -14.04
N PHE A 268 -20.16 -3.83 -15.07
CA PHE A 268 -20.50 -3.19 -16.34
C PHE A 268 -21.61 -3.94 -17.08
N ARG A 269 -21.58 -5.27 -17.05
CA ARG A 269 -22.64 -6.10 -17.65
C ARG A 269 -23.98 -5.85 -16.95
N PHE A 270 -24.01 -5.99 -15.63
CA PHE A 270 -25.23 -5.84 -14.85
C PHE A 270 -25.83 -4.43 -14.96
N PHE A 271 -25.05 -3.38 -14.66
CA PHE A 271 -25.56 -2.01 -14.71
C PHE A 271 -25.88 -1.54 -16.14
N GLY A 272 -25.12 -2.04 -17.13
CA GLY A 272 -25.38 -1.83 -18.56
C GLY A 272 -26.78 -2.27 -18.98
N GLU A 273 -27.16 -3.50 -18.62
CA GLU A 273 -28.50 -4.06 -18.88
C GLU A 273 -29.62 -3.29 -18.18
N HIS A 274 -29.33 -2.69 -17.03
CA HIS A 274 -30.26 -1.85 -16.28
C HIS A 274 -30.26 -0.39 -16.74
N GLY A 275 -29.60 -0.07 -17.85
CA GLY A 275 -29.61 1.24 -18.48
C GLY A 275 -28.74 2.29 -17.79
N PHE A 276 -27.68 1.86 -17.11
CA PHE A 276 -26.59 2.71 -16.64
C PHE A 276 -25.36 2.48 -17.52
N GLN A 277 -24.75 3.56 -18.00
CA GLN A 277 -23.57 3.50 -18.84
C GLN A 277 -22.46 4.29 -18.14
N PHE A 278 -21.60 3.58 -17.42
CA PHE A 278 -20.48 4.17 -16.71
C PHE A 278 -19.24 4.15 -17.59
N TYR A 279 -18.52 5.27 -17.64
CA TYR A 279 -17.20 5.30 -18.29
C TYR A 279 -16.17 4.49 -17.50
N SER A 280 -16.22 4.60 -16.17
CA SER A 280 -15.40 3.84 -15.24
C SER A 280 -16.16 3.60 -13.94
N VAL A 281 -15.74 2.56 -13.21
CA VAL A 281 -16.09 2.32 -11.81
C VAL A 281 -14.79 2.23 -11.03
N ASP A 282 -14.69 2.96 -9.94
CA ASP A 282 -13.50 2.96 -9.09
C ASP A 282 -13.69 1.89 -8.01
N GLY A 283 -13.46 0.62 -8.38
CA GLY A 283 -13.44 -0.51 -7.45
C GLY A 283 -12.12 -0.55 -6.67
N ILE A 284 -12.18 -0.50 -5.34
CA ILE A 284 -11.01 -0.41 -4.46
C ILE A 284 -11.22 -1.30 -3.23
N TYR A 285 -10.17 -1.99 -2.81
CA TYR A 285 -10.08 -2.56 -1.47
C TYR A 285 -8.86 -1.98 -0.74
N ASN A 286 -8.94 -1.91 0.58
CA ASN A 286 -7.84 -1.55 1.45
C ASN A 286 -7.83 -2.50 2.64
N ILE A 287 -6.65 -2.98 3.02
CA ILE A 287 -6.46 -3.82 4.20
C ILE A 287 -5.55 -3.09 5.18
N ARG A 288 -5.94 -3.01 6.46
CA ARG A 288 -5.08 -2.45 7.51
C ARG A 288 -5.22 -3.29 8.77
N GLY A 289 -4.12 -3.96 9.14
CA GLY A 289 -4.16 -4.93 10.22
C GLY A 289 -5.09 -6.09 9.86
N ASP A 290 -6.16 -6.27 10.62
CA ASP A 290 -7.15 -7.32 10.39
C ASP A 290 -8.46 -6.79 9.77
N GLU A 291 -8.58 -5.48 9.56
CA GLU A 291 -9.74 -4.86 8.93
C GLU A 291 -9.57 -4.82 7.39
N LEU A 292 -10.67 -4.98 6.67
CA LEU A 292 -10.78 -4.85 5.21
C LEU A 292 -11.95 -3.93 4.87
N VAL A 293 -11.66 -2.85 4.15
CA VAL A 293 -12.68 -1.99 3.53
C VAL A 293 -12.68 -2.26 2.03
N PHE A 294 -13.77 -2.85 1.54
CA PHE A 294 -14.01 -3.08 0.12
C PHE A 294 -15.05 -2.06 -0.38
N SER A 295 -14.85 -1.49 -1.56
CA SER A 295 -15.70 -0.40 -2.03
C SER A 295 -15.73 -0.26 -3.54
N TYR A 296 -16.76 0.42 -4.05
CA TYR A 296 -16.76 0.94 -5.39
C TYR A 296 -17.42 2.32 -5.44
N LEU A 297 -16.92 3.16 -6.34
CA LEU A 297 -17.46 4.50 -6.58
C LEU A 297 -17.88 4.66 -8.03
N VAL A 298 -19.07 5.21 -8.23
CA VAL A 298 -19.59 5.59 -9.54
C VAL A 298 -20.20 6.98 -9.53
N HIS A 299 -20.31 7.57 -10.71
CA HIS A 299 -20.92 8.88 -10.91
C HIS A 299 -22.34 8.72 -11.44
N ILE A 300 -23.32 9.27 -10.73
CA ILE A 300 -24.74 9.27 -11.11
C ILE A 300 -25.32 10.67 -10.93
N THR A 301 -26.47 10.93 -11.52
CA THR A 301 -27.25 12.14 -11.23
C THR A 301 -28.24 11.90 -10.08
N LYS A 302 -28.66 13.00 -9.44
CA LYS A 302 -29.67 12.98 -8.38
C LYS A 302 -31.01 12.37 -8.81
N LYS A 303 -31.36 12.44 -10.11
CA LYS A 303 -32.59 11.84 -10.65
C LYS A 303 -32.48 10.31 -10.75
N GLU A 304 -31.29 9.81 -11.07
CA GLU A 304 -31.04 8.38 -11.24
C GLU A 304 -30.95 7.63 -9.92
N ARG A 305 -30.64 8.32 -8.82
CA ARG A 305 -30.52 7.72 -7.48
C ARG A 305 -31.65 6.75 -7.15
N LYS A 306 -32.92 7.12 -7.34
CA LYS A 306 -34.06 6.25 -6.99
C LYS A 306 -34.11 4.95 -7.80
N LYS A 307 -33.53 4.96 -9.01
CA LYS A 307 -33.39 3.78 -9.86
C LYS A 307 -32.13 3.00 -9.50
N PHE A 308 -31.05 3.68 -9.13
CA PHE A 308 -29.75 3.08 -8.80
C PHE A 308 -29.75 2.35 -7.45
N GLU A 309 -30.33 2.96 -6.41
CA GLU A 309 -30.30 2.45 -5.02
C GLU A 309 -30.76 0.97 -4.90
N PRO A 310 -31.91 0.53 -5.45
CA PRO A 310 -32.32 -0.89 -5.38
C PRO A 310 -31.46 -1.82 -6.24
N LEU A 311 -30.70 -1.29 -7.20
CA LEU A 311 -29.81 -2.12 -8.04
C LEU A 311 -28.51 -2.48 -7.31
N ILE A 312 -28.20 -1.84 -6.18
CA ILE A 312 -27.05 -2.21 -5.36
C ILE A 312 -27.26 -3.62 -4.78
N ASP A 313 -28.41 -3.87 -4.14
CA ASP A 313 -28.76 -5.20 -3.61
C ASP A 313 -28.80 -6.25 -4.73
N ALA A 314 -29.43 -5.93 -5.86
CA ALA A 314 -29.51 -6.85 -6.99
C ALA A 314 -28.14 -7.11 -7.64
N PHE A 315 -27.24 -6.12 -7.63
CA PHE A 315 -25.85 -6.31 -8.08
C PHE A 315 -25.09 -7.24 -7.14
N GLU A 316 -25.28 -7.15 -5.83
CA GLU A 316 -24.62 -8.05 -4.86
C GLU A 316 -24.99 -9.52 -5.11
N GLU A 317 -26.26 -9.78 -5.44
CA GLU A 317 -26.74 -11.11 -5.83
C GLU A 317 -26.17 -11.56 -7.20
N GLU A 318 -26.11 -10.66 -8.18
CA GLU A 318 -25.56 -10.99 -9.51
C GLU A 318 -24.03 -11.20 -9.46
N ALA A 319 -23.33 -10.42 -8.64
CA ALA A 319 -21.89 -10.56 -8.38
C ALA A 319 -21.54 -11.97 -7.88
N ALA A 320 -22.42 -12.61 -7.09
CA ALA A 320 -22.27 -13.99 -6.64
C ALA A 320 -22.40 -15.04 -7.76
N ARG A 321 -22.81 -14.65 -8.98
CA ARG A 321 -22.89 -15.53 -10.16
C ARG A 321 -21.70 -15.34 -11.12
N THR A 322 -20.76 -14.49 -10.76
CA THR A 322 -19.59 -14.17 -11.58
C THR A 322 -18.69 -15.40 -11.75
N ASP A 323 -18.27 -15.67 -12.98
CA ASP A 323 -17.18 -16.61 -13.26
C ASP A 323 -15.83 -15.92 -13.02
N PHE A 324 -15.51 -15.74 -11.73
CA PHE A 324 -14.28 -15.09 -11.29
C PHE A 324 -13.03 -15.79 -11.84
N ILE A 325 -13.02 -17.13 -11.89
CA ILE A 325 -11.86 -17.87 -12.38
C ILE A 325 -11.60 -17.56 -13.86
N ALA A 326 -12.63 -17.58 -14.71
CA ALA A 326 -12.45 -17.27 -16.12
C ALA A 326 -11.99 -15.82 -16.34
N LEU A 327 -12.52 -14.88 -15.56
CA LEU A 327 -12.21 -13.44 -15.70
C LEU A 327 -10.84 -13.06 -15.12
N VAL A 328 -10.42 -13.68 -14.02
CA VAL A 328 -9.33 -13.14 -13.18
C VAL A 328 -8.07 -14.00 -13.23
N ARG A 329 -8.22 -15.33 -13.22
CA ARG A 329 -7.08 -16.27 -13.13
C ARG A 329 -6.03 -16.03 -14.23
N PRO A 330 -6.39 -15.78 -15.50
CA PRO A 330 -5.39 -15.52 -16.53
C PRO A 330 -4.47 -14.34 -16.20
N TYR A 331 -5.01 -13.30 -15.56
CA TYR A 331 -4.30 -12.04 -15.32
C TYR A 331 -3.57 -12.01 -13.97
N LEU A 332 -4.20 -12.49 -12.90
CA LEU A 332 -3.60 -12.42 -11.55
C LEU A 332 -2.79 -13.65 -11.19
N TYR A 333 -3.02 -14.80 -11.82
CA TYR A 333 -2.36 -16.06 -11.47
C TYR A 333 -1.50 -16.62 -12.60
N ASP A 334 -2.08 -16.86 -13.78
CA ASP A 334 -1.35 -17.52 -14.87
C ASP A 334 -0.24 -16.63 -15.43
N ASN A 335 -0.42 -15.30 -15.37
CA ASN A 335 0.57 -14.29 -15.75
C ASN A 335 1.53 -13.91 -14.61
N ALA A 336 1.29 -14.34 -13.36
CA ALA A 336 2.17 -14.02 -12.24
C ALA A 336 3.64 -14.37 -12.51
N PRO A 337 3.99 -15.49 -13.20
CA PRO A 337 5.38 -15.78 -13.57
C PRO A 337 6.07 -14.70 -14.43
N PHE A 338 5.35 -13.81 -15.12
CA PHE A 338 5.98 -12.71 -15.85
C PHE A 338 6.63 -11.67 -14.92
N LEU A 339 6.25 -11.63 -13.65
CA LEU A 339 6.91 -10.77 -12.67
C LEU A 339 8.40 -11.13 -12.50
N TYR A 340 8.80 -12.40 -12.72
CA TYR A 340 10.20 -12.82 -12.66
C TYR A 340 11.10 -12.13 -13.71
N ASP A 341 10.52 -11.61 -14.80
CA ASP A 341 11.24 -10.92 -15.86
C ASP A 341 11.49 -9.43 -15.54
N SER A 342 10.83 -8.89 -14.50
CA SER A 342 10.97 -7.49 -14.09
C SER A 342 11.28 -7.41 -12.59
N PRO A 343 12.57 -7.27 -12.22
CA PRO A 343 12.99 -7.20 -10.81
C PRO A 343 12.29 -6.10 -10.02
N GLU A 344 12.09 -4.95 -10.66
CA GLU A 344 11.39 -3.79 -10.10
C GLU A 344 9.93 -4.12 -9.78
N ARG A 345 9.19 -4.66 -10.76
CA ARG A 345 7.78 -5.06 -10.56
C ARG A 345 7.66 -6.17 -9.54
N LEU A 346 8.59 -7.12 -9.51
CA LEU A 346 8.60 -8.20 -8.53
C LEU A 346 8.83 -7.68 -7.11
N CYS A 347 9.79 -6.76 -6.91
CA CYS A 347 9.98 -6.14 -5.60
C CYS A 347 8.77 -5.31 -5.18
N GLY A 348 8.19 -4.52 -6.08
CA GLY A 348 6.95 -3.79 -5.84
C GLY A 348 5.82 -4.73 -5.40
N HIS A 349 5.63 -5.83 -6.13
CA HIS A 349 4.62 -6.85 -5.82
C HIS A 349 4.82 -7.49 -4.43
N TYR A 350 6.07 -7.75 -4.02
CA TYR A 350 6.33 -8.23 -2.66
C TYR A 350 5.96 -7.20 -1.59
N VAL A 351 6.19 -5.90 -1.85
CA VAL A 351 5.79 -4.82 -0.96
C VAL A 351 4.27 -4.72 -0.87
N ASP A 352 3.57 -4.78 -2.00
CA ASP A 352 2.10 -4.73 -2.06
C ASP A 352 1.49 -5.93 -1.31
N THR A 353 2.00 -7.13 -1.58
CA THR A 353 1.59 -8.36 -0.87
C THR A 353 1.85 -8.25 0.62
N TRP A 354 3.00 -7.70 1.02
CA TRP A 354 3.31 -7.46 2.42
C TRP A 354 2.36 -6.44 3.04
N ALA A 355 1.97 -5.39 2.33
CA ALA A 355 1.08 -4.35 2.84
C ALA A 355 -0.30 -4.94 3.18
N ASP A 356 -0.83 -5.79 2.30
CA ASP A 356 -2.12 -6.46 2.51
C ASP A 356 -2.07 -7.54 3.58
N LEU A 357 -0.99 -8.32 3.62
CA LEU A 357 -0.92 -9.51 4.48
C LEU A 357 -0.18 -9.26 5.80
N SER A 358 0.50 -8.12 5.94
CA SER A 358 1.46 -7.81 7.02
C SER A 358 2.50 -8.92 7.22
N ARG A 359 2.82 -9.64 6.14
CA ARG A 359 3.69 -10.82 6.14
C ARG A 359 4.44 -10.89 4.80
N PRO A 360 5.77 -11.10 4.82
CA PRO A 360 6.51 -11.33 3.58
C PRO A 360 6.17 -12.73 3.04
N LEU A 361 5.79 -12.79 1.77
CA LEU A 361 5.62 -14.03 1.01
C LEU A 361 6.51 -13.96 -0.24
N THR A 362 7.00 -15.12 -0.67
CA THR A 362 7.51 -15.24 -2.03
C THR A 362 6.34 -15.35 -3.02
N LEU A 363 6.58 -15.07 -4.29
CA LEU A 363 5.56 -15.14 -5.34
C LEU A 363 5.05 -16.58 -5.47
N ARG A 364 5.94 -17.58 -5.32
CA ARG A 364 5.56 -18.99 -5.25
C ARG A 364 4.67 -19.30 -4.04
N GLU A 365 5.00 -18.80 -2.84
CA GLU A 365 4.17 -19.01 -1.65
C GLU A 365 2.76 -18.42 -1.86
N GLU A 366 2.66 -17.23 -2.44
CA GLU A 366 1.38 -16.60 -2.79
C GLU A 366 0.61 -17.40 -3.85
N MET A 367 1.26 -17.80 -4.95
CA MET A 367 0.64 -18.66 -5.96
C MET A 367 0.16 -19.97 -5.34
N ASP A 368 0.93 -20.59 -4.46
CA ASP A 368 0.52 -21.82 -3.78
C ASP A 368 -0.72 -21.63 -2.89
N LEU A 369 -0.93 -20.44 -2.32
CA LEU A 369 -2.14 -20.10 -1.57
C LEU A 369 -3.34 -19.86 -2.50
N CYS A 370 -3.12 -19.24 -3.65
CA CYS A 370 -4.18 -18.86 -4.59
C CYS A 370 -4.57 -19.97 -5.59
N LYS A 371 -3.74 -21.00 -5.78
CA LYS A 371 -3.95 -22.04 -6.83
C LYS A 371 -5.28 -22.78 -6.69
N ASP A 372 -5.75 -22.92 -5.45
CA ASP A 372 -6.95 -23.67 -5.07
C ASP A 372 -8.19 -22.78 -5.01
N PHE A 373 -8.11 -21.52 -5.47
CA PHE A 373 -9.30 -20.70 -5.67
C PHE A 373 -10.19 -21.29 -6.75
N THR A 374 -11.47 -21.35 -6.43
CA THR A 374 -12.57 -21.76 -7.30
C THR A 374 -13.63 -20.66 -7.29
N ASN A 375 -14.55 -20.66 -8.26
CA ASN A 375 -15.69 -19.74 -8.22
C ASN A 375 -16.48 -19.89 -6.93
N GLU A 376 -16.68 -21.12 -6.43
CA GLU A 376 -17.39 -21.36 -5.17
C GLU A 376 -16.72 -20.67 -3.97
N LYS A 377 -15.38 -20.76 -3.85
CA LYS A 377 -14.64 -20.09 -2.77
C LYS A 377 -14.67 -18.57 -2.89
N LEU A 378 -14.49 -18.05 -4.10
CA LEU A 378 -14.52 -16.61 -4.34
C LEU A 378 -15.93 -16.05 -4.09
N VAL A 379 -16.98 -16.77 -4.47
CA VAL A 379 -18.37 -16.41 -4.16
C VAL A 379 -18.63 -16.45 -2.65
N ASP A 380 -18.09 -17.42 -1.90
CA ASP A 380 -18.18 -17.43 -0.43
C ASP A 380 -17.48 -16.20 0.19
N CYS A 381 -16.28 -15.88 -0.29
CA CYS A 381 -15.57 -14.66 0.11
C CYS A 381 -16.37 -13.38 -0.21
N TRP A 382 -16.99 -13.30 -1.39
CA TRP A 382 -17.88 -12.21 -1.74
C TRP A 382 -19.09 -12.14 -0.80
N GLY A 383 -19.71 -13.28 -0.47
CA GLY A 383 -20.80 -13.33 0.50
C GLY A 383 -20.40 -12.80 1.87
N ARG A 384 -19.19 -13.09 2.34
CA ARG A 384 -18.63 -12.52 3.59
C ARG A 384 -18.44 -11.00 3.50
N ILE A 385 -18.01 -10.46 2.36
CA ILE A 385 -17.88 -9.02 2.15
C ILE A 385 -19.27 -8.34 2.05
N ALA A 386 -20.16 -8.87 1.22
CA ALA A 386 -21.49 -8.30 0.98
C ALA A 386 -22.38 -8.32 2.24
N SER A 387 -22.22 -9.32 3.11
CA SER A 387 -22.91 -9.41 4.40
C SER A 387 -22.26 -8.61 5.54
N SER A 388 -21.12 -7.97 5.28
CA SER A 388 -20.42 -7.13 6.25
C SER A 388 -21.11 -5.76 6.43
N LEU A 389 -20.48 -4.87 7.19
CA LEU A 389 -21.08 -3.57 7.48
C LEU A 389 -21.09 -2.68 6.23
N ARG A 390 -22.24 -2.67 5.55
CA ARG A 390 -22.47 -1.91 4.33
C ARG A 390 -22.90 -0.47 4.60
N ARG A 391 -22.30 0.47 3.87
CA ARG A 391 -22.69 1.89 3.87
C ARG A 391 -22.67 2.46 2.46
N ILE A 392 -23.64 3.31 2.15
CA ILE A 392 -23.78 4.00 0.86
C ILE A 392 -23.69 5.50 1.12
N PHE A 393 -22.75 6.17 0.46
CA PHE A 393 -22.55 7.61 0.52
C PHE A 393 -22.91 8.23 -0.83
N TYR A 394 -23.87 9.14 -0.82
CA TYR A 394 -24.13 10.02 -1.96
C TYR A 394 -23.44 11.36 -1.74
N ILE A 395 -22.36 11.58 -2.48
CA ILE A 395 -21.48 12.74 -2.35
C ILE A 395 -21.80 13.70 -3.50
N GLY A 396 -22.46 14.81 -3.20
CA GLY A 396 -22.77 15.86 -4.17
C GLY A 396 -21.89 17.09 -3.96
N ARG A 397 -21.42 17.71 -5.05
CA ARG A 397 -20.71 19.00 -4.93
C ARG A 397 -21.54 20.11 -4.33
#